data_AF-A0A9E2W7P1-F1
#
_entry.id   AF-A0A9E2W7P1-F1
#
_cell.length_a   1.000
_cell.length_b   1.000
_cell.length_c   1.000
_cell.angle_alpha   90.00
_cell.angle_beta   90.00
_cell.angle_gamma   90.00
#
_symmetry.space_group_name_H-M   'P 1'
#
loop_
_entity.id
_entity.type
_entity.pdbx_description
1 polymer ?
#
loop_
_entity_poly.entity_id
_entity_poly.type
_entity_poly.pdbx_seq_one_letter_code
_entity_poly.pdbx_strand_id
1 'polypeptide(L)'
;MIKLLSGEEWKPLQFTGWKLLRRKYALSSHGRIASYTDKLQEDGKILTGSLTTGYKTLNLHRPDSNGTLYVHRELAKLFMKKPSPKHKYVIHVNHNKTDNSIKNLAWATLDEMIEHQQKSPAKLAYKKVQANRTNGLKLNATQVRSIKTILASKNRKLTIKQLADKYGVTEMTLYRIKSGENWARI
;
A
#
# COMPACT_ATOMS: atom_id res chain seq x y z
N MET A 1 -8.14 -17.28 -29.09
CA MET A 1 -7.25 -18.35 -28.59
C MET A 1 -6.11 -17.75 -27.80
N ILE A 2 -5.94 -18.20 -26.56
CA ILE A 2 -4.88 -17.73 -25.66
C ILE A 2 -3.59 -18.48 -25.99
N LYS A 3 -2.50 -17.75 -26.22
CA LYS A 3 -1.17 -18.35 -26.29
C LYS A 3 -0.68 -18.67 -24.88
N LEU A 4 -0.47 -19.95 -24.60
CA LEU A 4 0.11 -20.44 -23.34
C LEU A 4 1.59 -20.10 -23.28
N LEU A 5 2.06 -19.62 -22.13
CA LEU A 5 3.46 -19.37 -21.88
C LEU A 5 4.11 -20.59 -21.21
N SER A 6 5.42 -20.75 -21.35
CA SER A 6 6.15 -21.86 -20.70
C SER A 6 6.04 -21.76 -19.17
N GLY A 7 5.74 -22.90 -18.52
CA GLY A 7 5.54 -22.95 -17.06
C GLY A 7 4.30 -22.20 -16.56
N GLU A 8 3.39 -21.82 -17.46
CA GLU A 8 2.16 -21.14 -17.08
C GLU A 8 1.05 -22.13 -16.76
N GLU A 9 0.54 -22.02 -15.54
CA GLU A 9 -0.61 -22.80 -15.07
C GLU A 9 -1.84 -21.90 -15.01
N TRP A 10 -2.96 -22.38 -15.52
CA TRP A 10 -4.25 -21.68 -15.45
C TRP A 10 -5.18 -22.41 -14.48
N LYS A 11 -5.81 -21.65 -13.58
CA LYS A 11 -6.84 -22.16 -12.68
C LYS A 11 -8.14 -21.39 -12.84
N PRO A 12 -9.30 -22.06 -12.82
CA PRO A 12 -10.59 -21.40 -12.85
C PRO A 12 -10.77 -20.54 -11.59
N LEU A 13 -11.30 -19.35 -11.78
CA LEU A 13 -11.55 -18.40 -10.72
C LEU A 13 -12.90 -18.70 -10.05
N GLN A 14 -12.86 -19.09 -8.77
CA GLN A 14 -14.03 -19.51 -8.01
C GLN A 14 -14.35 -18.48 -6.91
N PHE A 15 -15.33 -17.61 -7.13
CA PHE A 15 -15.85 -16.65 -6.15
C PHE A 15 -17.35 -16.81 -5.94
N THR A 16 -17.91 -16.33 -4.83
CA THR A 16 -19.34 -16.44 -4.57
C THR A 16 -20.18 -15.87 -5.72
N GLY A 17 -21.05 -16.71 -6.29
CA GLY A 17 -21.89 -16.37 -7.45
C GLY A 17 -21.25 -16.64 -8.82
N TRP A 18 -20.04 -17.23 -8.90
CA TRP A 18 -19.35 -17.46 -10.18
C TRP A 18 -20.15 -18.34 -11.15
N LYS A 19 -20.95 -19.29 -10.64
CA LYS A 19 -21.79 -20.20 -11.45
C LYS A 19 -22.96 -19.52 -12.16
N LEU A 20 -23.40 -18.36 -11.66
CA LEU A 20 -24.53 -17.61 -12.22
C LEU A 20 -24.11 -16.74 -13.41
N LEU A 21 -22.81 -16.59 -13.64
CA LEU A 21 -22.30 -15.79 -14.74
C LEU A 21 -22.32 -16.57 -16.05
N ARG A 22 -22.72 -15.89 -17.13
CA ARG A 22 -22.67 -16.42 -18.50
C ARG A 22 -21.25 -16.79 -18.93
N ARG A 23 -20.24 -16.08 -18.42
CA ARG A 23 -18.82 -16.32 -18.72
C ARG A 23 -18.09 -16.83 -17.48
N LYS A 24 -17.18 -17.76 -17.72
CA LYS A 24 -16.21 -18.25 -16.75
C LYS A 24 -14.95 -17.40 -16.82
N TYR A 25 -14.22 -17.35 -15.71
CA TYR A 25 -12.97 -16.61 -15.60
C TYR A 25 -11.86 -17.52 -15.08
N ALA A 26 -10.64 -17.30 -15.52
CA ALA A 26 -9.46 -18.02 -15.07
C ALA A 26 -8.30 -17.06 -14.80
N LEU A 27 -7.44 -17.45 -13.87
CA LEU A 27 -6.22 -16.73 -13.54
C LEU A 27 -5.02 -17.63 -13.83
N SER A 28 -3.95 -17.04 -14.35
CA SER A 28 -2.70 -17.75 -14.63
C SER A 28 -1.64 -17.50 -13.57
N SER A 29 -0.69 -18.42 -13.45
CA SER A 29 0.45 -18.32 -12.53
C SER A 29 1.34 -17.08 -12.74
N HIS A 30 1.28 -16.50 -13.94
CA HIS A 30 1.97 -15.27 -14.31
C HIS A 30 1.15 -14.00 -14.02
N GLY A 31 -0.01 -14.14 -13.38
CA GLY A 31 -0.89 -13.01 -13.05
C GLY A 31 -1.77 -12.54 -14.21
N ARG A 32 -1.92 -13.36 -15.26
CA ARG A 32 -2.82 -13.08 -16.38
C ARG A 32 -4.25 -13.45 -16.02
N ILE A 33 -5.20 -12.79 -16.67
CA ILE A 33 -6.63 -12.98 -16.46
C ILE A 33 -7.24 -13.35 -17.80
N ALA A 34 -8.16 -14.30 -17.81
CA ALA A 34 -8.92 -14.67 -18.99
C ALA A 34 -10.40 -14.85 -18.68
N SER A 35 -11.25 -14.55 -19.68
CA SER A 35 -12.64 -14.99 -19.73
C SER A 35 -12.85 -16.00 -20.84
N TYR A 36 -13.72 -16.97 -20.62
CA TYR A 36 -14.07 -18.03 -21.57
C TYR A 36 -15.48 -18.56 -21.30
N THR A 37 -16.02 -19.36 -22.21
CA THR A 37 -17.37 -19.94 -22.12
C THR A 37 -17.27 -21.45 -21.93
N ASP A 38 -16.61 -22.13 -22.87
CA ASP A 38 -16.42 -23.58 -22.84
C ASP A 38 -15.00 -23.97 -22.45
N LYS A 39 -14.02 -23.74 -23.33
CA LYS A 39 -12.62 -24.10 -23.10
C LYS A 39 -11.69 -22.92 -23.30
N LEU A 40 -10.88 -22.65 -22.26
CA LEU A 40 -9.93 -21.54 -22.22
C LEU A 40 -8.99 -21.47 -23.44
N GLN A 41 -8.57 -22.62 -23.97
CA GLN A 41 -7.67 -22.72 -25.11
C GLN A 41 -8.36 -22.32 -26.43
N GLU A 42 -9.64 -22.66 -26.59
CA GLU A 42 -10.41 -22.46 -27.81
C GLU A 42 -10.99 -21.04 -27.86
N ASP A 43 -11.78 -20.65 -26.86
CA ASP A 43 -12.56 -19.40 -26.88
C ASP A 43 -12.07 -18.35 -25.86
N GLY A 44 -11.00 -18.65 -25.12
CA GLY A 44 -10.44 -17.75 -24.12
C GLY A 44 -9.97 -16.42 -24.70
N LYS A 45 -10.26 -15.35 -23.94
CA LYS A 45 -9.82 -13.97 -24.18
C LYS A 45 -9.09 -13.42 -22.96
N ILE A 46 -7.88 -12.89 -23.17
CA ILE A 46 -7.13 -12.21 -22.12
C ILE A 46 -7.82 -10.90 -21.76
N LEU A 47 -7.94 -10.65 -20.46
CA LEU A 47 -8.49 -9.43 -19.91
C LEU A 47 -7.39 -8.57 -19.32
N THR A 48 -7.43 -7.27 -19.65
CA THR A 48 -6.53 -6.28 -19.04
C THR A 48 -6.95 -5.98 -17.60
N GLY A 49 -8.24 -6.06 -17.28
CA GLY A 49 -8.78 -5.64 -15.98
C GLY A 49 -8.73 -4.12 -15.79
N SER A 50 -9.00 -3.67 -14.58
CA SER A 50 -8.94 -2.26 -14.18
C SER A 50 -7.88 -2.04 -13.09
N LEU A 51 -7.54 -0.78 -12.82
CA LEU A 51 -6.67 -0.42 -11.70
C LEU A 51 -7.47 0.31 -10.63
N THR A 52 -7.40 -0.19 -9.40
CA THR A 52 -8.02 0.42 -8.22
C THR A 52 -6.95 0.63 -7.16
N THR A 53 -6.65 1.87 -6.81
CA THR A 53 -5.57 2.23 -5.85
C THR A 53 -4.19 1.62 -6.20
N GLY A 54 -3.96 1.45 -7.51
CA GLY A 54 -2.75 0.84 -8.08
C GLY A 54 -2.77 -0.70 -8.18
N TYR A 55 -3.78 -1.38 -7.66
CA TYR A 55 -3.92 -2.82 -7.78
C TYR A 55 -4.75 -3.21 -9.00
N LYS A 56 -4.39 -4.32 -9.65
CA LYS A 56 -5.17 -4.91 -10.74
C LYS A 56 -6.45 -5.56 -10.21
N THR A 57 -7.58 -5.20 -10.80
CA THR A 57 -8.91 -5.60 -10.36
C THR A 57 -9.80 -6.08 -11.50
N LEU A 58 -10.81 -6.87 -11.16
CA LEU A 58 -11.91 -7.26 -12.04
C LEU A 58 -13.22 -6.80 -11.42
N ASN A 59 -13.93 -5.95 -12.15
CA ASN A 59 -15.29 -5.56 -11.81
C ASN A 59 -16.24 -6.54 -12.51
N LEU A 60 -16.89 -7.39 -11.73
CA LEU A 60 -17.88 -8.34 -12.23
C LEU A 60 -19.25 -7.90 -11.71
N HIS A 61 -20.18 -7.68 -12.63
CA HIS A 61 -21.57 -7.45 -12.30
C HIS A 61 -22.21 -8.80 -11.98
N ARG A 62 -22.64 -8.99 -10.73
CA ARG A 62 -23.30 -10.22 -10.27
C ARG A 62 -24.72 -9.86 -9.83
N PRO A 63 -25.71 -10.75 -10.05
CA PRO A 63 -27.11 -10.48 -9.71
C PRO A 63 -27.28 -9.97 -8.27
N ASP A 64 -26.56 -10.59 -7.32
CA ASP A 64 -26.73 -10.31 -5.88
C ASP A 64 -25.57 -9.52 -5.25
N SER A 65 -24.53 -9.14 -6.03
CA SER A 65 -23.42 -8.33 -5.48
C SER A 65 -22.52 -7.68 -6.53
N ASN A 66 -22.43 -6.35 -6.48
CA ASN A 66 -21.40 -5.61 -7.19
C ASN A 66 -20.12 -5.62 -6.37
N GLY A 67 -19.15 -6.46 -6.73
CA GLY A 67 -17.88 -6.55 -6.01
C GLY A 67 -16.69 -6.51 -6.92
N THR A 68 -15.72 -5.68 -6.56
CA THR A 68 -14.40 -5.62 -7.19
C THR A 68 -13.54 -6.75 -6.64
N LEU A 69 -13.12 -7.65 -7.52
CA LEU A 69 -12.16 -8.70 -7.18
C LEU A 69 -10.74 -8.18 -7.38
N TYR A 70 -9.89 -8.36 -6.38
CA TYR A 70 -8.47 -8.01 -6.45
C TYR A 70 -7.69 -9.22 -6.93
N VAL A 71 -7.00 -9.07 -8.07
CA VAL A 71 -6.38 -10.19 -8.79
C VAL A 71 -5.31 -10.88 -7.93
N HIS A 72 -4.43 -10.12 -7.27
CA HIS A 72 -3.41 -10.67 -6.37
C HIS A 72 -3.99 -11.53 -5.23
N ARG A 73 -5.15 -11.14 -4.66
CA ARG A 73 -5.79 -11.89 -3.58
C ARG A 73 -6.35 -13.21 -4.07
N GLU A 74 -7.01 -13.19 -5.23
CA GLU A 74 -7.57 -14.40 -5.82
C GLU A 74 -6.47 -15.35 -6.32
N LEU A 75 -5.37 -14.83 -6.87
CA LEU A 75 -4.19 -15.63 -7.23
C LEU A 75 -3.59 -16.33 -6.02
N ALA A 76 -3.35 -15.60 -4.92
CA ALA A 76 -2.80 -16.19 -3.71
C ALA A 76 -3.70 -17.30 -3.16
N LYS A 77 -5.05 -17.13 -3.21
CA LYS A 77 -5.98 -18.19 -2.81
C LYS A 77 -5.93 -19.42 -3.71
N LEU A 78 -5.79 -19.25 -5.02
CA LEU A 78 -5.82 -20.34 -5.99
C LEU A 78 -4.50 -21.14 -6.06
N PHE A 79 -3.38 -20.46 -5.84
CA PHE A 79 -2.06 -21.05 -6.09
C PHE A 79 -1.19 -21.21 -4.85
N MET A 80 -1.47 -20.49 -3.77
CA MET A 80 -0.61 -20.50 -2.58
C MET A 80 -1.36 -21.08 -1.38
N LYS A 81 -0.71 -22.02 -0.69
CA LYS A 81 -1.23 -22.50 0.59
C LYS A 81 -1.06 -21.41 1.64
N LYS A 82 -2.13 -21.13 2.38
CA LYS A 82 -2.12 -20.16 3.47
C LYS A 82 -1.30 -20.73 4.65
N PRO A 83 -0.20 -20.09 5.10
CA PRO A 83 0.67 -20.66 6.13
C PRO A 83 0.00 -20.79 7.49
N SER A 84 -0.82 -19.80 7.87
CA SER A 84 -1.58 -19.83 9.12
C SER A 84 -2.83 -18.95 9.06
N PRO A 85 -3.80 -19.12 9.98
CA PRO A 85 -5.00 -18.28 10.04
C PRO A 85 -4.69 -16.77 10.19
N LYS A 86 -3.56 -16.42 10.81
CA LYS A 86 -3.11 -15.03 11.02
C LYS A 86 -2.72 -14.31 9.72
N HIS A 87 -2.31 -15.06 8.69
CA HIS A 87 -1.89 -14.50 7.41
C HIS A 87 -3.10 -14.10 6.56
N LYS A 88 -3.70 -12.94 6.84
CA LYS A 88 -4.93 -12.48 6.18
C LYS A 88 -4.67 -11.61 4.95
N TYR A 89 -3.45 -11.11 4.77
CA TYR A 89 -3.08 -10.15 3.75
C TYR A 89 -2.20 -10.79 2.68
N VAL A 90 -2.21 -10.22 1.48
CA VAL A 90 -1.33 -10.64 0.38
C VAL A 90 -0.53 -9.41 -0.03
N ILE A 91 0.79 -9.56 -0.08
CA ILE A 91 1.72 -8.49 -0.43
C ILE A 91 2.44 -8.81 -1.73
N HIS A 92 2.85 -7.75 -2.43
CA HIS A 92 3.77 -7.82 -3.57
C HIS A 92 5.18 -7.62 -3.06
N VAL A 93 6.02 -8.67 -3.13
CA VAL A 93 7.39 -8.69 -2.57
C VAL A 93 8.24 -7.58 -3.18
N ASN A 94 8.13 -7.32 -4.48
CA ASN A 94 8.86 -6.24 -5.16
C ASN A 94 8.20 -4.84 -5.04
N HIS A 95 7.12 -4.70 -4.26
CA HIS A 95 6.29 -3.50 -4.14
C HIS A 95 5.58 -3.02 -5.42
N ASN A 96 5.70 -3.74 -6.53
CA ASN A 96 4.98 -3.47 -7.76
C ASN A 96 3.61 -4.17 -7.75
N LYS A 97 2.56 -3.39 -7.48
CA LYS A 97 1.17 -3.85 -7.39
C LYS A 97 0.58 -4.39 -8.71
N THR A 98 1.22 -4.10 -9.83
CA THR A 98 0.78 -4.55 -11.16
C THR A 98 1.38 -5.90 -11.56
N ASP A 99 2.51 -6.26 -10.97
CA ASP A 99 3.16 -7.55 -11.17
C ASP A 99 2.48 -8.61 -10.29
N ASN A 100 1.50 -9.30 -10.87
CA ASN A 100 0.72 -10.31 -10.19
C ASN A 100 1.29 -11.73 -10.40
N SER A 101 2.56 -11.88 -10.77
CA SER A 101 3.20 -13.20 -10.81
C SER A 101 3.17 -13.84 -9.42
N ILE A 102 2.84 -15.14 -9.31
CA ILE A 102 2.79 -15.83 -8.01
C ILE A 102 4.13 -15.72 -7.27
N LYS A 103 5.25 -15.73 -8.00
CA LYS A 103 6.59 -15.58 -7.43
C LYS A 103 6.79 -14.24 -6.72
N ASN A 104 5.99 -13.23 -7.09
CA ASN A 104 6.00 -11.90 -6.48
C ASN A 104 4.95 -11.75 -5.36
N LEU A 105 4.08 -12.73 -5.14
CA LEU A 105 3.05 -12.66 -4.12
C LEU A 105 3.48 -13.44 -2.87
N ALA A 106 3.14 -12.91 -1.70
CA ALA A 106 3.32 -13.59 -0.42
C ALA A 106 2.13 -13.36 0.51
N TRP A 107 1.75 -14.39 1.26
CA TRP A 107 0.83 -14.25 2.37
C TRP A 107 1.54 -13.55 3.52
N ALA A 108 0.86 -12.60 4.16
CA ALA A 108 1.40 -11.80 5.26
C ALA A 108 0.36 -11.62 6.38
N THR A 109 0.84 -11.48 7.60
CA THR A 109 0.12 -10.94 8.75
C THR A 109 -0.05 -9.42 8.62
N LEU A 110 -0.82 -8.81 9.53
CA LEU A 110 -1.00 -7.35 9.54
C LEU A 110 0.34 -6.63 9.78
N ASP A 111 1.12 -7.10 10.74
CA ASP A 111 2.38 -6.47 11.14
C ASP A 111 3.42 -6.53 10.00
N GLU A 112 3.57 -7.71 9.38
CA GLU A 112 4.44 -7.90 8.21
C GLU A 112 4.02 -7.01 7.04
N MET A 113 2.72 -6.90 6.77
CA MET A 113 2.19 -6.05 5.70
C MET A 113 2.50 -4.56 5.96
N ILE A 114 2.32 -4.10 7.20
CA ILE A 114 2.63 -2.72 7.61
C ILE A 114 4.13 -2.47 7.47
N GLU A 115 4.97 -3.37 7.99
CA GLU A 115 6.42 -3.25 7.93
C GLU A 115 6.92 -3.21 6.47
N HIS A 116 6.43 -4.12 5.63
CA HIS A 116 6.71 -4.15 4.20
C HIS A 116 6.33 -2.82 3.54
N GLN A 117 5.16 -2.27 3.85
CA GLN A 117 4.74 -0.98 3.31
C GLN A 117 5.67 0.18 3.75
N GLN A 118 6.15 0.17 4.99
CA GLN A 118 7.08 1.19 5.49
C GLN A 118 8.45 1.14 4.79
N LYS A 119 8.88 -0.06 4.38
CA LYS A 119 10.12 -0.30 3.65
C LYS A 119 10.00 -0.03 2.14
N SER A 120 8.80 0.22 1.63
CA SER A 120 8.61 0.44 0.19
C SER A 120 9.40 1.66 -0.33
N PRO A 121 10.02 1.57 -1.52
CA PRO A 121 10.80 2.67 -2.10
C PRO A 121 10.01 3.98 -2.20
N ALA A 122 8.73 3.90 -2.58
CA ALA A 122 7.85 5.06 -2.65
C ALA A 122 7.64 5.72 -1.27
N LYS A 123 7.50 4.93 -0.20
CA LYS A 123 7.36 5.46 1.17
C LYS A 123 8.66 6.08 1.67
N LEU A 124 9.81 5.46 1.37
CA LEU A 124 11.11 6.01 1.71
C LEU A 124 11.39 7.33 0.98
N ALA A 125 11.11 7.39 -0.33
CA ALA A 125 11.21 8.60 -1.12
C ALA A 125 10.28 9.70 -0.56
N TYR A 126 9.04 9.36 -0.23
CA TYR A 126 8.10 10.28 0.39
C TYR A 126 8.59 10.81 1.76
N LYS A 127 9.14 9.94 2.62
CA LYS A 127 9.75 10.35 3.90
C LYS A 127 10.91 11.31 3.69
N LYS A 128 11.76 11.08 2.67
CA LYS A 128 12.86 11.97 2.32
C LYS A 128 12.38 13.36 1.89
N VAL A 129 11.33 13.41 1.05
CA VAL A 129 10.70 14.68 0.65
C VAL A 129 10.08 15.41 1.84
N GLN A 130 9.32 14.70 2.69
CA GLN A 130 8.74 15.29 3.90
C GLN A 130 9.81 15.86 4.84
N ALA A 131 10.89 15.13 5.09
CA ALA A 131 11.98 15.57 5.96
C ALA A 131 12.71 16.81 5.44
N ASN A 132 12.63 17.09 4.14
CA ASN A 132 13.25 18.24 3.49
C ASN A 132 12.24 19.35 3.16
N ARG A 133 10.98 19.21 3.59
CA ARG A 133 9.94 20.20 3.33
C ARG A 133 10.22 21.47 4.14
N THR A 134 10.34 22.60 3.46
CA THR A 134 10.55 23.93 4.08
C THR A 134 9.29 24.79 4.08
N ASN A 135 8.37 24.54 3.15
CA ASN A 135 7.17 25.35 2.93
C ASN A 135 5.92 24.73 3.57
N GLY A 136 5.03 25.58 4.11
CA GLY A 136 3.78 25.17 4.75
C GLY A 136 3.95 24.60 6.16
N LEU A 137 5.11 24.82 6.79
CA LEU A 137 5.33 24.54 8.21
C LEU A 137 4.89 25.73 9.05
N LYS A 138 4.32 25.48 10.23
CA LYS A 138 3.95 26.55 11.19
C LYS A 138 5.15 27.34 11.71
N LEU A 139 6.33 26.73 11.70
CA LEU A 139 7.60 27.34 12.11
C LEU A 139 8.59 27.30 10.94
N ASN A 140 9.50 28.27 10.89
CA ASN A 140 10.64 28.26 9.98
C ASN A 140 11.97 28.04 10.72
N ALA A 141 13.04 27.80 9.95
CA ALA A 141 14.37 27.52 10.48
C ALA A 141 14.90 28.60 11.44
N THR A 142 14.67 29.86 11.13
CA THR A 142 15.12 31.00 11.94
C THR A 142 14.35 31.07 13.25
N GLN A 143 13.03 30.88 13.22
CA GLN A 143 12.20 30.80 14.43
C GLN A 143 12.62 29.65 15.33
N VAL A 144 12.92 28.48 14.74
CA VAL A 144 13.37 27.29 15.50
C VAL A 144 14.73 27.54 16.14
N ARG A 145 15.69 28.17 15.46
CA ARG A 145 16.98 28.58 16.06
C ARG A 145 16.76 29.49 17.27
N SER A 146 15.92 30.51 17.12
CA SER A 146 15.59 31.41 18.24
C SER A 146 14.92 30.67 19.40
N ILE A 147 13.98 29.77 19.11
CA ILE A 147 13.34 28.91 20.13
C ILE A 147 14.39 28.07 20.85
N LYS A 148 15.29 27.39 20.13
CA LYS A 148 16.35 26.56 20.73
C LYS A 148 17.28 27.37 21.63
N THR A 149 17.70 28.56 21.19
CA THR A 149 18.52 29.48 22.00
C THR A 149 17.80 29.90 23.29
N ILE A 150 16.51 30.25 23.20
CA ILE A 150 15.70 30.63 24.38
C ILE A 150 15.53 29.43 25.33
N LEU A 151 15.29 28.23 24.80
CA LEU A 151 15.08 27.02 25.60
C LEU A 151 16.37 26.51 26.27
N ALA A 152 17.54 26.80 25.69
CA ALA A 152 18.85 26.44 26.24
C ALA A 152 19.37 27.42 27.31
N SER A 153 18.84 28.64 27.36
CA SER A 153 19.27 29.66 28.32
C SER A 153 18.96 29.28 29.77
N LYS A 154 19.96 29.34 30.65
CA LYS A 154 19.79 29.09 32.10
C LYS A 154 18.94 30.17 32.79
N ASN A 155 18.93 31.40 32.27
CA ASN A 155 18.18 32.54 32.80
C ASN A 155 16.92 32.83 31.96
N ARG A 156 16.25 31.77 31.47
CA ARG A 156 15.09 31.90 30.59
C ARG A 156 13.93 32.60 31.31
N LYS A 157 13.47 33.73 30.77
CA LYS A 157 12.36 34.52 31.31
C LYS A 157 10.97 34.02 30.90
N LEU A 158 10.85 33.38 29.74
CA LEU A 158 9.57 32.88 29.22
C LEU A 158 9.36 31.42 29.57
N THR A 159 8.15 31.07 30.04
CA THR A 159 7.73 29.67 30.19
C THR A 159 7.55 29.00 28.82
N ILE A 160 7.51 27.67 28.79
CA ILE A 160 7.24 26.93 27.54
C ILE A 160 5.87 27.30 26.99
N LYS A 161 4.84 27.42 27.85
CA LYS A 161 3.50 27.88 27.47
C LYS A 161 3.51 29.24 26.76
N GLN A 162 4.08 30.26 27.41
CA GLN A 162 4.16 31.61 26.83
C GLN A 162 4.96 31.64 25.52
N LEU A 163 6.02 30.84 25.43
CA LEU A 163 6.80 30.71 24.21
C LEU A 163 5.98 30.04 23.10
N ALA A 164 5.17 29.04 23.44
CA ALA A 164 4.33 28.31 22.50
C ALA A 164 3.26 29.25 21.91
N ASP A 165 2.59 29.99 22.79
CA ASP A 165 1.58 31.01 22.44
C ASP A 165 2.18 32.08 21.52
N LYS A 166 3.39 32.59 21.85
CA LYS A 166 4.11 33.58 21.04
C LYS A 166 4.35 33.10 19.60
N TYR A 167 4.62 31.82 19.40
CA TYR A 167 4.89 31.24 18.08
C TYR A 167 3.66 30.56 17.46
N GLY A 168 2.47 30.63 18.08
CA GLY A 168 1.24 30.01 17.57
C GLY A 168 1.31 28.48 17.48
N VAL A 169 2.07 27.84 18.37
CA VAL A 169 2.26 26.38 18.43
C VAL A 169 1.84 25.82 19.77
N THR A 170 1.63 24.49 19.83
CA THR A 170 1.34 23.81 21.10
C THR A 170 2.61 23.69 21.94
N GLU A 171 2.46 23.59 23.26
CA GLU A 171 3.59 23.31 24.17
C GLU A 171 4.35 22.04 23.78
N MET A 172 3.62 21.01 23.34
CA MET A 172 4.20 19.75 22.85
C MET A 172 5.17 19.98 21.68
N THR A 173 4.88 20.92 20.79
CA THR A 173 5.78 21.29 19.70
C THR A 173 7.12 21.78 20.22
N LEU A 174 7.11 22.59 21.30
CA LEU A 174 8.33 23.07 21.92
C LEU A 174 9.08 21.97 22.67
N TYR A 175 8.38 21.05 23.37
CA TYR A 175 9.02 19.90 23.99
C TYR A 175 9.71 18.98 22.97
N ARG A 176 9.08 18.77 21.79
CA ARG A 176 9.68 18.02 20.68
C ARG A 176 10.87 18.73 20.04
N ILE A 177 10.83 20.06 19.94
CA ILE A 177 12.00 20.85 19.48
C ILE A 177 13.13 20.78 20.51
N LYS A 178 12.80 20.84 21.81
CA LYS A 178 13.76 20.77 22.91
C LYS A 178 14.47 19.42 22.99
N SER A 179 13.72 18.33 22.84
CA SER A 179 14.24 16.96 22.85
C SER A 179 14.94 16.55 21.56
N GLY A 180 14.79 17.34 20.48
CA GLY A 180 15.34 17.01 19.17
C GLY A 180 14.51 16.01 18.36
N GLU A 181 13.34 15.58 18.84
CA GLU A 181 12.39 14.77 18.05
C GLU A 181 11.96 15.51 16.78
N ASN A 182 11.67 16.81 16.90
CA ASN A 182 11.35 17.69 15.77
C ASN A 182 12.48 18.68 15.51
N TRP A 183 12.70 18.99 14.23
CA TRP A 183 13.74 19.93 13.79
C TRP A 183 15.14 19.57 14.32
N ALA A 184 15.46 18.28 14.39
CA ALA A 184 16.79 17.78 14.81
C ALA A 184 17.95 18.38 14.00
N ARG A 185 17.70 18.69 12.72
CA ARG A 185 18.68 19.19 11.75
C ARG A 185 18.97 20.69 11.83
N ILE A 186 18.24 21.44 12.67
CA ILE A 186 18.37 22.89 12.83
C ILE A 186 19.00 23.21 14.17
#